data_AF-A0A1W5D0A1-F1
#
_entry.id   AF-A0A1W5D0A1-F1
#
_cell.length_a   1.000
_cell.length_b   1.000
_cell.length_c   1.000
_cell.angle_alpha   90.00
_cell.angle_beta   90.00
_cell.angle_gamma   90.00
#
_symmetry.space_group_name_H-M   'P 1'
#
loop_
_entity.id
_entity.type
_entity.pdbx_description
1 polymer ?
#
loop_
_entity_poly.entity_id
_entity_poly.type
_entity_poly.pdbx_seq_one_letter_code
_entity_poly.pdbx_strand_id
1 'polypeptide(L)'
;MIYLHLAPDAYKPLAFSFTCSLCRYPIQPSSTRFHCLQCDGHASDICTPCYLKLVSSGRTSPENGDKGWRRCCHRMIIVGFEAMARGQRRVVVKDRVGGCNLHEGGPAPEGDELWTWRDGRGGEASMLVPKNVFARAGRAEAGAGNGALLPPILLADMPFPPSGGAGMRVMAQWAFWPREGVEDELGFPKGADVVEAEDENGDWWIGRYCGKGGLVPGNYWD
;
A
#
# COMPACT_ATOMS: atom_id res chain seq x y z
N MET A 1 -17.61 -46.06 -11.18
CA MET A 1 -16.31 -45.38 -11.06
C MET A 1 -16.09 -44.59 -12.34
N ILE A 2 -16.18 -43.26 -12.29
CA ILE A 2 -15.90 -42.40 -13.45
C ILE A 2 -14.55 -41.76 -13.14
N TYR A 3 -13.52 -42.18 -13.87
CA TYR A 3 -12.18 -41.60 -13.79
C TYR A 3 -12.17 -40.30 -14.60
N LEU A 4 -12.01 -39.16 -13.93
CA LEU A 4 -11.59 -37.91 -14.57
C LEU A 4 -10.05 -37.90 -14.60
N HIS A 5 -9.48 -38.28 -15.75
CA HIS A 5 -8.11 -37.94 -16.07
C HIS A 5 -8.03 -36.44 -16.32
N LEU A 6 -7.76 -35.65 -15.28
CA LEU A 6 -7.25 -34.30 -15.45
C LEU A 6 -5.79 -34.43 -15.89
N ALA A 7 -5.49 -33.98 -17.11
CA ALA A 7 -4.14 -33.96 -17.63
C ALA A 7 -3.23 -33.13 -16.69
N PRO A 8 -1.98 -33.59 -16.40
CA PRO A 8 -1.07 -32.90 -15.49
C PRO A 8 -0.67 -31.47 -15.92
N ASP A 9 -0.99 -31.07 -17.15
CA ASP A 9 -0.62 -29.77 -17.73
C ASP A 9 -1.78 -28.76 -17.85
N ALA A 10 -2.95 -29.06 -17.29
CA ALA A 10 -4.10 -28.17 -17.34
C ALA A 10 -4.00 -27.05 -16.29
N TYR A 11 -3.15 -26.05 -16.55
CA TYR A 11 -3.15 -24.80 -15.78
C TYR A 11 -4.44 -24.03 -16.07
N LYS A 12 -5.45 -24.12 -15.20
CA LYS A 12 -6.65 -23.29 -15.28
C LYS A 12 -6.27 -21.90 -14.77
N PRO A 13 -6.28 -20.85 -15.62
CA PRO A 13 -6.06 -19.50 -15.14
C PRO A 13 -7.12 -19.20 -14.08
N LEU A 14 -6.69 -18.82 -12.88
CA LEU A 14 -7.59 -18.25 -11.88
C LEU A 14 -8.14 -16.94 -12.47
N ALA A 15 -9.35 -17.01 -13.03
CA ALA A 15 -10.08 -15.83 -13.45
C ALA A 15 -10.59 -15.12 -12.19
N PHE A 16 -9.78 -14.21 -11.66
CA PHE A 16 -10.16 -13.42 -10.51
C PHE A 16 -11.19 -12.36 -10.94
N SER A 17 -12.48 -12.66 -10.77
CA SER A 17 -13.53 -11.64 -10.92
C SER A 17 -13.55 -10.78 -9.64
N PHE A 18 -12.92 -9.61 -9.69
CA PHE A 18 -13.00 -8.63 -8.61
C PHE A 18 -14.23 -7.75 -8.86
N THR A 19 -15.23 -7.78 -7.98
CA THR A 19 -16.34 -6.82 -8.03
C THR A 19 -16.00 -5.59 -7.21
N CYS A 20 -16.35 -4.40 -7.69
CA CYS A 20 -16.21 -3.18 -6.90
C CYS A 20 -17.12 -3.22 -5.67
N SER A 21 -16.56 -2.98 -4.49
CA SER A 21 -17.28 -2.95 -3.21
C SER A 21 -18.45 -1.95 -3.19
N LEU A 22 -18.32 -0.85 -3.95
CA LEU A 22 -19.28 0.25 -3.96
C LEU A 22 -20.38 0.07 -4.99
N CYS A 23 -20.04 -0.15 -6.27
CA CYS A 23 -21.03 -0.26 -7.34
C CYS A 23 -21.42 -1.71 -7.69
N ARG A 24 -20.74 -2.70 -7.10
CA ARG A 24 -20.95 -4.14 -7.30
C ARG A 24 -20.71 -4.65 -8.73
N TYR A 25 -20.31 -3.78 -9.66
CA TYR A 25 -19.92 -4.17 -11.01
C TYR A 25 -18.54 -4.86 -11.03
N PRO A 26 -18.34 -5.83 -11.93
CA PRO A 26 -17.02 -6.41 -12.19
C PRO A 26 -16.01 -5.36 -12.63
N ILE A 27 -14.82 -5.38 -12.02
CA ILE A 27 -13.68 -4.56 -12.40
C ILE A 27 -12.92 -5.28 -13.50
N GLN A 28 -12.79 -4.62 -14.66
CA GLN A 28 -12.09 -5.19 -15.80
C GLN A 28 -10.59 -5.37 -15.49
N PRO A 29 -9.95 -6.47 -15.93
CA PRO A 29 -8.52 -6.66 -15.74
C PRO A 29 -7.65 -5.57 -16.41
N SER A 30 -8.17 -4.90 -17.44
CA SER A 30 -7.51 -3.76 -18.10
C SER A 30 -7.52 -2.48 -17.25
N SER A 31 -8.28 -2.46 -16.15
CA SER A 31 -8.43 -1.30 -15.28
C SER A 31 -7.67 -1.48 -13.96
N THR A 32 -7.17 -0.38 -13.43
CA THR A 32 -6.65 -0.34 -12.07
C THR A 32 -7.78 -0.22 -11.05
N ARG A 33 -7.49 -0.61 -9.81
CA ARG A 33 -8.40 -0.50 -8.67
C ARG A 33 -7.65 -0.19 -7.40
N PHE A 34 -8.33 0.45 -6.47
CA PHE A 34 -7.85 0.70 -5.11
C PHE A 34 -8.10 -0.56 -4.30
N HIS A 35 -7.05 -1.08 -3.67
CA HIS A 35 -7.13 -2.28 -2.85
C HIS A 35 -6.68 -2.01 -1.40
N CYS A 36 -7.48 -2.41 -0.42
CA CYS A 36 -7.12 -2.36 0.99
C CYS A 36 -6.74 -3.76 1.49
N LEU A 37 -5.54 -3.94 2.06
CA LEU A 37 -5.11 -5.25 2.60
C LEU A 37 -5.62 -5.51 4.03
N GLN A 38 -6.29 -4.54 4.67
CA GLN A 38 -6.68 -4.61 6.09
C GLN A 38 -8.21 -4.66 6.29
N CYS A 39 -9.02 -4.33 5.28
CA CYS A 39 -10.46 -4.43 5.41
C CYS A 39 -10.92 -5.87 5.13
N ASP A 40 -11.52 -6.51 6.12
CA ASP A 40 -12.23 -7.77 5.93
C ASP A 40 -13.61 -7.54 5.25
N GLY A 41 -14.09 -8.52 4.47
CA GLY A 41 -15.49 -8.58 4.04
C GLY A 41 -15.93 -7.61 2.93
N HIS A 42 -15.40 -7.76 1.71
CA HIS A 42 -15.92 -7.10 0.49
C HIS A 42 -15.78 -5.56 0.44
N ALA A 43 -14.93 -4.94 1.26
CA ALA A 43 -14.48 -3.55 1.10
C ALA A 43 -13.04 -3.45 0.55
N SER A 44 -12.44 -4.57 0.16
CA SER A 44 -11.06 -4.63 -0.28
C SER A 44 -10.84 -3.95 -1.62
N ASP A 45 -11.73 -4.10 -2.61
CA ASP A 45 -11.49 -3.62 -3.98
C ASP A 45 -12.50 -2.55 -4.44
N ILE A 46 -12.02 -1.33 -4.71
CA ILE A 46 -12.83 -0.22 -5.21
C ILE A 46 -12.34 0.17 -6.60
N CYS A 47 -13.23 0.18 -7.60
CA CYS A 47 -12.85 0.63 -8.94
C CYS A 47 -12.49 2.12 -8.95
N THR A 48 -11.58 2.51 -9.84
CA THR A 48 -11.09 3.88 -9.93
C THR A 48 -12.22 4.93 -10.02
N PRO A 49 -13.26 4.78 -10.87
CA PRO A 49 -14.35 5.75 -10.91
C PRO A 49 -15.09 5.93 -9.57
N CYS A 50 -15.37 4.83 -8.86
CA CYS A 50 -16.07 4.90 -7.58
C CYS A 50 -15.20 5.54 -6.49
N TYR A 51 -13.90 5.23 -6.47
CA TYR A 51 -12.99 5.85 -5.51
C TYR A 51 -12.85 7.36 -5.76
N LEU A 52 -12.65 7.77 -7.01
CA LEU A 52 -12.60 9.19 -7.37
C LEU A 52 -13.90 9.92 -7.03
N LYS A 53 -15.06 9.24 -7.18
CA LYS A 53 -16.36 9.78 -6.76
C LYS A 53 -16.44 9.99 -5.25
N LEU A 54 -15.84 9.13 -4.42
CA LEU A 54 -15.77 9.36 -2.96
C LEU A 54 -15.05 10.67 -2.65
N VAL A 55 -13.92 10.91 -3.33
CA VAL A 55 -13.14 12.14 -3.15
C VAL A 55 -13.92 13.36 -3.62
N SER A 56 -14.48 13.32 -4.84
CA SER A 56 -15.21 14.46 -5.40
C SER A 56 -16.51 14.76 -4.65
N SER A 57 -17.13 13.77 -4.00
CA SER A 57 -18.34 13.96 -3.20
C SER A 57 -18.06 14.32 -1.73
N GLY A 58 -16.80 14.53 -1.33
CA GLY A 58 -16.42 14.80 0.06
C GLY A 58 -16.61 13.61 1.01
N ARG A 59 -16.83 12.39 0.48
CA ARG A 59 -16.84 11.15 1.27
C ARG A 59 -15.42 10.63 1.56
N THR A 60 -14.42 11.29 1.01
CA THR A 60 -13.01 11.16 1.37
C THR A 60 -12.40 12.53 1.14
N SER A 61 -11.72 13.09 2.12
CA SER A 61 -11.11 14.41 1.94
C SER A 61 -10.00 14.36 0.88
N PRO A 62 -9.65 15.49 0.23
CA PRO A 62 -8.64 15.49 -0.83
C PRO A 62 -7.28 14.91 -0.39
N GLU A 63 -6.86 15.16 0.85
CA GLU A 63 -5.62 14.62 1.44
C GLU A 63 -5.68 13.11 1.71
N ASN A 64 -6.87 12.55 1.89
CA ASN A 64 -7.08 11.10 2.00
C ASN A 64 -7.39 10.44 0.64
N GLY A 65 -7.50 11.24 -0.43
CA GLY A 65 -7.84 10.79 -1.77
C GLY A 65 -6.68 10.18 -2.56
N ASP A 66 -6.89 10.01 -3.86
CA ASP A 66 -5.99 9.30 -4.78
C ASP A 66 -4.60 9.93 -4.92
N LYS A 67 -4.52 11.26 -4.71
CA LYS A 67 -3.29 12.06 -4.77
C LYS A 67 -2.62 12.28 -3.41
N GLY A 68 -3.27 11.89 -2.31
CA GLY A 68 -2.74 11.99 -0.96
C GLY A 68 -2.53 10.61 -0.34
N TRP A 69 -2.91 10.44 0.93
CA TRP A 69 -2.73 9.21 1.71
C TRP A 69 -3.41 7.96 1.14
N ARG A 70 -4.37 8.14 0.21
CA ARG A 70 -5.11 7.05 -0.43
C ARG A 70 -5.76 6.11 0.60
N ARG A 71 -6.81 6.56 1.28
CA ARG A 71 -7.44 5.82 2.39
C ARG A 71 -8.89 5.43 2.13
N CYS A 72 -9.29 4.30 2.71
CA CYS A 72 -10.70 3.96 3.00
C CYS A 72 -11.02 4.14 4.50
N CYS A 73 -10.09 3.72 5.33
CA CYS A 73 -9.89 3.99 6.76
C CYS A 73 -8.42 3.63 7.06
N HIS A 74 -7.96 2.56 6.41
CA HIS A 74 -6.58 2.17 6.21
C HIS A 74 -5.99 2.76 4.92
N ARG A 75 -4.66 2.77 4.80
CA ARG A 75 -3.94 3.08 3.55
C ARG A 75 -4.15 1.99 2.50
N MET A 76 -4.43 2.40 1.28
CA MET A 76 -4.72 1.53 0.14
C MET A 76 -3.56 1.50 -0.86
N ILE A 77 -3.46 0.39 -1.59
CA ILE A 77 -2.61 0.23 -2.78
C ILE A 77 -3.45 0.41 -4.05
N ILE A 78 -2.80 0.62 -5.19
CA ILE A 78 -3.41 0.52 -6.51
C ILE A 78 -2.91 -0.75 -7.17
N VAL A 79 -3.85 -1.60 -7.57
CA VAL A 79 -3.60 -2.88 -8.23
C VAL A 79 -4.05 -2.79 -9.68
N GLY A 80 -3.29 -3.40 -10.57
CA GLY A 80 -3.64 -3.61 -11.97
C GLY A 80 -3.32 -5.04 -12.40
N PHE A 81 -3.36 -5.26 -13.72
CA PHE A 81 -2.89 -6.49 -14.32
C PHE A 81 -2.00 -6.18 -15.52
N GLU A 82 -1.01 -7.03 -15.71
CA GLU A 82 -0.16 -7.02 -16.89
C GLU A 82 -0.38 -8.29 -17.70
N ALA A 83 -0.39 -8.13 -19.03
CA ALA A 83 -0.43 -9.27 -19.94
C ALA A 83 0.91 -10.02 -19.89
N MET A 84 0.83 -11.35 -19.88
CA MET A 84 1.97 -12.25 -20.02
C MET A 84 1.70 -13.24 -21.14
N ALA A 85 2.76 -13.91 -21.61
CA ALA A 85 2.68 -14.94 -22.65
C ALA A 85 1.63 -16.04 -22.38
N ARG A 86 1.28 -16.28 -21.10
CA ARG A 86 0.31 -17.30 -20.67
C ARG A 86 -0.81 -16.75 -19.77
N GLY A 87 -1.25 -15.51 -19.99
CA GLY A 87 -2.43 -14.96 -19.29
C GLY A 87 -2.18 -13.57 -18.72
N GLN A 88 -2.69 -13.33 -17.51
CA GLN A 88 -2.58 -12.04 -16.83
C GLN A 88 -1.98 -12.25 -15.44
N ARG A 89 -1.04 -11.37 -15.05
CA ARG A 89 -0.52 -11.31 -13.69
C ARG A 89 -1.05 -10.08 -12.97
N ARG A 90 -1.43 -10.23 -11.70
CA ARG A 90 -1.75 -9.08 -10.83
C ARG A 90 -0.45 -8.35 -10.51
N VAL A 91 -0.44 -7.03 -10.61
CA VAL A 91 0.69 -6.18 -10.23
C VAL A 91 0.25 -5.06 -9.28
N VAL A 92 1.14 -4.66 -8.37
CA VAL A 92 0.96 -3.46 -7.56
C VAL A 92 1.48 -2.27 -8.36
N VAL A 93 0.56 -1.46 -8.88
CA VAL A 93 0.90 -0.28 -9.72
C VAL A 93 1.38 0.88 -8.85
N LYS A 94 0.75 1.09 -7.69
CA LYS A 94 1.23 2.00 -6.65
C LYS A 94 1.05 1.35 -5.31
N ASP A 95 2.12 1.28 -4.54
CA ASP A 95 2.05 0.75 -3.18
C ASP A 95 1.41 1.76 -2.20
N ARG A 96 1.39 1.42 -0.92
CA ARG A 96 0.91 2.27 0.17
C ARG A 96 1.78 3.51 0.26
N VAL A 97 1.15 4.66 0.44
CA VAL A 97 1.85 5.93 0.62
C VAL A 97 2.61 5.88 1.95
N GLY A 98 3.92 6.09 1.94
CA GLY A 98 4.78 5.89 3.12
C GLY A 98 5.27 4.47 3.30
N GLY A 99 4.92 3.58 2.38
CA GLY A 99 5.25 2.18 2.48
C GLY A 99 4.69 1.61 3.76
N CYS A 100 5.54 0.91 4.46
CA CYS A 100 5.10 -0.07 5.41
C CYS A 100 5.86 0.09 6.74
N ASN A 101 7.01 0.76 6.70
CA ASN A 101 7.72 1.28 7.87
C ASN A 101 7.15 2.61 8.39
N LEU A 102 6.18 3.22 7.70
CA LEU A 102 5.44 4.37 8.25
C LEU A 102 4.68 3.93 9.51
N HIS A 103 4.88 4.69 10.58
CA HIS A 103 4.25 4.50 11.87
C HIS A 103 2.98 5.36 11.98
N GLU A 104 1.86 4.72 12.28
CA GLU A 104 0.53 5.33 12.41
C GLU A 104 0.18 5.50 13.91
N GLY A 105 -0.75 6.41 14.25
CA GLY A 105 -1.30 6.49 15.61
C GLY A 105 -0.44 7.20 16.67
N GLY A 106 0.52 8.04 16.28
CA GLY A 106 1.29 8.87 17.22
C GLY A 106 0.45 9.95 17.93
N PRO A 107 0.97 10.54 19.03
CA PRO A 107 0.25 11.52 19.85
C PRO A 107 -0.12 12.78 19.06
N ALA A 108 -1.40 13.16 19.11
CA ALA A 108 -1.96 14.28 18.36
C ALA A 108 -3.22 14.85 19.05
N PRO A 109 -3.69 16.04 18.64
CA PRO A 109 -4.98 16.58 19.08
C PRO A 109 -6.16 15.64 18.84
N GLU A 110 -7.26 15.85 19.57
CA GLU A 110 -8.46 15.03 19.44
C GLU A 110 -8.98 15.04 17.99
N GLY A 111 -9.21 13.85 17.43
CA GLY A 111 -9.65 13.65 16.05
C GLY A 111 -8.53 13.36 15.04
N ASP A 112 -7.27 13.62 15.40
CA ASP A 112 -6.10 13.41 14.55
C ASP A 112 -5.13 12.36 15.14
N GLU A 113 -4.16 11.97 14.33
CA GLU A 113 -3.01 11.13 14.68
C GLU A 113 -1.74 11.70 14.06
N LEU A 114 -0.61 11.57 14.75
CA LEU A 114 0.68 11.91 14.18
C LEU A 114 1.25 10.67 13.48
N TRP A 115 1.45 10.77 12.17
CA TRP A 115 2.08 9.71 11.39
C TRP A 115 3.54 10.08 11.11
N THR A 116 4.47 9.14 11.28
CA THR A 116 5.91 9.36 11.13
C THR A 116 6.52 8.36 10.16
N TRP A 117 7.52 8.79 9.39
CA TRP A 117 8.21 7.95 8.41
C TRP A 117 9.63 8.45 8.13
N ARG A 118 10.48 7.59 7.58
CA ARG A 118 11.82 7.96 7.10
C ARG A 118 11.71 8.78 5.80
N ASP A 119 12.33 9.95 5.74
CA ASP A 119 12.23 10.87 4.60
C ASP A 119 13.06 10.47 3.36
N GLY A 120 13.74 9.31 3.43
CA GLY A 120 14.61 8.79 2.37
C GLY A 120 16.00 9.45 2.31
N ARG A 121 16.26 10.49 3.11
CA ARG A 121 17.58 11.16 3.25
C ARG A 121 18.24 10.89 4.60
N GLY A 122 17.74 9.89 5.32
CA GLY A 122 18.18 9.55 6.68
C GLY A 122 17.50 10.36 7.79
N GLY A 123 16.61 11.30 7.45
CA GLY A 123 15.79 12.02 8.42
C GLY A 123 14.46 11.33 8.71
N GLU A 124 13.77 11.84 9.72
CA GLU A 124 12.38 11.48 10.02
C GLU A 124 11.47 12.66 9.65
N ALA A 125 10.34 12.36 9.03
CA ALA A 125 9.29 13.31 8.72
C ALA A 125 7.99 12.89 9.40
N SER A 126 7.13 13.86 9.66
CA SER A 126 5.85 13.63 10.30
C SER A 126 4.75 14.52 9.74
N MET A 127 3.51 14.06 9.84
CA MET A 127 2.32 14.79 9.43
C MET A 127 1.13 14.39 10.29
N LEU A 128 0.31 15.38 10.65
CA LEU A 128 -0.99 15.13 11.27
C LEU A 128 -1.94 14.57 10.23
N VAL A 129 -2.64 13.51 10.60
CA VAL A 129 -3.57 12.80 9.73
C VAL A 129 -4.89 12.61 10.50
N PRO A 130 -6.04 12.98 9.93
CA PRO A 130 -7.29 12.83 10.63
C PRO A 130 -7.65 11.35 10.76
N LYS A 131 -8.16 10.95 11.93
CA LYS A 131 -8.73 9.60 12.13
C LYS A 131 -9.91 9.38 11.20
N ASN A 132 -10.71 10.43 11.02
CA ASN A 132 -11.85 10.44 10.12
C ASN A 132 -11.41 10.77 8.68
N VAL A 133 -11.59 9.83 7.75
CA VAL A 133 -11.23 10.02 6.32
C VAL A 133 -12.03 11.12 5.61
N PHE A 134 -13.21 11.49 6.14
CA PHE A 134 -14.02 12.61 5.65
C PHE A 134 -13.42 13.97 6.04
N ALA A 135 -12.70 14.01 7.15
CA ALA A 135 -12.12 15.23 7.69
C ALA A 135 -10.79 15.57 7.01
N ARG A 136 -10.38 16.82 7.18
CA ARG A 136 -9.00 17.26 6.97
C ARG A 136 -8.34 17.33 8.34
N ALA A 137 -7.07 16.95 8.44
CA ALA A 137 -6.31 17.12 9.68
C ALA A 137 -6.50 18.56 10.19
N GLY A 138 -6.61 18.68 11.51
CA GLY A 138 -6.70 19.93 12.25
C GLY A 138 -5.45 20.78 12.06
N ARG A 139 -5.30 21.37 10.89
CA ARG A 139 -4.82 22.74 10.79
C ARG A 139 -5.98 23.56 11.29
N ALA A 140 -5.87 24.09 12.51
CA ALA A 140 -6.86 24.98 13.07
C ALA A 140 -7.37 25.92 11.97
N GLU A 141 -8.68 25.92 11.71
CA GLU A 141 -9.30 27.21 11.41
C GLU A 141 -9.01 28.03 12.66
N ALA A 142 -7.99 28.89 12.56
CA ALA A 142 -7.59 29.75 13.65
C ALA A 142 -8.78 30.65 13.97
N GLY A 143 -9.58 30.22 14.94
CA GLY A 143 -10.43 31.12 15.71
C GLY A 143 -9.52 32.13 16.39
N ALA A 144 -9.63 33.38 15.92
CA ALA A 144 -9.33 34.60 16.65
C ALA A 144 -8.09 34.58 17.57
N GLY A 145 -6.93 34.92 17.02
CA GLY A 145 -5.75 35.28 17.80
C GLY A 145 -4.58 35.60 16.89
N ASN A 146 -4.24 36.88 16.78
CA ASN A 146 -3.17 37.44 15.96
C ASN A 146 -1.91 36.57 15.86
N GLY A 147 -1.78 35.82 14.77
CA GLY A 147 -0.59 35.09 14.35
C GLY A 147 -0.77 34.72 12.89
N ALA A 148 0.13 35.16 12.02
CA ALA A 148 -0.04 35.10 10.57
C ALA A 148 -0.49 33.70 10.11
N LEU A 149 -1.68 33.64 9.49
CA LEU A 149 -2.19 32.43 8.85
C LEU A 149 -1.21 32.09 7.72
N LEU A 150 -0.43 31.03 7.89
CA LEU A 150 0.28 30.43 6.76
C LEU A 150 -0.78 30.10 5.69
N PRO A 151 -0.54 30.41 4.40
CA PRO A 151 -1.48 30.06 3.36
C PRO A 151 -1.75 28.55 3.41
N PRO A 152 -3.00 28.11 3.18
CA PRO A 152 -3.30 26.69 3.18
C PRO A 152 -2.37 25.99 2.16
N ILE A 153 -1.53 25.08 2.64
CA ILE A 153 -0.64 24.28 1.80
C ILE A 153 -1.52 23.58 0.75
N LEU A 154 -1.24 23.82 -0.53
CA LEU A 154 -1.97 23.15 -1.61
C LEU A 154 -1.71 21.65 -1.51
N LEU A 155 -2.70 20.83 -1.90
CA LEU A 155 -2.56 19.37 -1.83
C LEU A 155 -1.31 18.86 -2.57
N ALA A 156 -0.94 19.52 -3.67
CA ALA A 156 0.25 19.18 -4.46
C ALA A 156 1.57 19.45 -3.73
N ASP A 157 1.58 20.36 -2.77
CA ASP A 157 2.76 20.78 -2.00
C ASP A 157 2.84 20.07 -0.64
N MET A 158 1.84 19.24 -0.31
CA MET A 158 1.86 18.44 0.91
C MET A 158 2.99 17.41 0.87
N PRO A 159 3.78 17.27 1.94
CA PRO A 159 4.95 16.40 1.97
C PRO A 159 4.57 14.93 2.20
N PHE A 160 3.69 14.37 1.35
CA PHE A 160 3.37 12.95 1.42
C PHE A 160 4.62 12.12 1.09
N PRO A 161 4.90 11.05 1.83
CA PRO A 161 5.98 10.15 1.47
C PRO A 161 5.71 9.41 0.15
N PRO A 162 6.76 8.89 -0.50
CA PRO A 162 6.59 8.09 -1.70
C PRO A 162 5.74 6.84 -1.44
N SER A 163 5.08 6.35 -2.50
CA SER A 163 4.42 5.05 -2.45
C SER A 163 5.48 3.95 -2.38
N GLY A 164 5.37 3.06 -1.40
CA GLY A 164 6.33 1.97 -1.17
C GLY A 164 7.41 2.27 -0.15
N GLY A 165 7.40 3.46 0.46
CA GLY A 165 8.29 3.80 1.57
C GLY A 165 9.69 4.20 1.12
N ALA A 166 10.59 4.30 2.10
CA ALA A 166 12.01 4.56 1.88
C ALA A 166 12.79 3.24 1.94
N GLY A 167 13.90 3.15 1.20
CA GLY A 167 14.74 1.96 1.10
C GLY A 167 14.80 1.39 -0.30
N MET A 168 15.56 0.30 -0.48
CA MET A 168 15.74 -0.32 -1.77
C MET A 168 14.53 -1.19 -2.14
N ARG A 169 14.25 -1.27 -3.44
CA ARG A 169 13.37 -2.29 -4.02
C ARG A 169 14.25 -3.25 -4.80
N VAL A 170 14.18 -4.53 -4.45
CA VAL A 170 15.01 -5.58 -5.04
C VAL A 170 14.16 -6.76 -5.47
N MET A 171 14.58 -7.43 -6.54
CA MET A 171 13.87 -8.59 -7.09
C MET A 171 14.64 -9.87 -6.76
N ALA A 172 13.97 -10.83 -6.14
CA ALA A 172 14.57 -12.09 -5.72
C ALA A 172 14.98 -12.97 -6.92
N GLN A 173 16.25 -13.30 -7.04
CA GLN A 173 16.78 -14.25 -8.03
C GLN A 173 16.54 -15.72 -7.65
N TRP A 174 16.38 -15.96 -6.36
CA TRP A 174 16.11 -17.27 -5.77
C TRP A 174 14.96 -17.19 -4.77
N ALA A 175 14.28 -18.31 -4.56
CA ALA A 175 13.30 -18.41 -3.49
C ALA A 175 14.01 -18.60 -2.14
N PHE A 176 13.42 -18.07 -1.08
CA PHE A 176 13.89 -18.24 0.28
C PHE A 176 12.73 -18.62 1.18
N TRP A 177 12.90 -19.69 1.96
CA TRP A 177 11.89 -20.20 2.87
C TRP A 177 12.53 -20.47 4.23
N PRO A 178 12.18 -19.70 5.27
CA PRO A 178 12.70 -19.87 6.62
C PRO A 178 12.48 -21.28 7.15
N ARG A 179 13.34 -21.69 8.08
CA ARG A 179 13.15 -22.96 8.80
C ARG A 179 11.96 -22.86 9.75
N GLU A 180 11.39 -24.01 10.09
CA GLU A 180 10.32 -24.08 11.08
C GLU A 180 10.79 -23.51 12.44
N GLY A 181 9.98 -22.62 13.01
CA GLY A 181 10.28 -21.93 14.27
C GLY A 181 11.13 -20.67 14.16
N VAL A 182 11.54 -20.28 12.94
CA VAL A 182 12.23 -19.00 12.68
C VAL A 182 11.19 -17.97 12.24
N GLU A 183 10.92 -17.00 13.11
CA GLU A 183 9.82 -16.03 12.94
C GLU A 183 10.30 -14.64 12.51
N ASP A 184 11.59 -14.36 12.63
CA ASP A 184 12.24 -13.11 12.25
C ASP A 184 12.66 -13.08 10.78
N GLU A 185 12.84 -14.24 10.13
CA GLU A 185 13.12 -14.37 8.70
C GLU A 185 11.85 -14.30 7.83
N LEU A 186 11.96 -13.68 6.65
CA LEU A 186 10.85 -13.45 5.74
C LEU A 186 10.94 -14.34 4.50
N GLY A 187 10.02 -15.30 4.36
CA GLY A 187 9.94 -16.17 3.19
C GLY A 187 9.31 -15.54 1.95
N PHE A 188 9.87 -15.83 0.77
CA PHE A 188 9.40 -15.34 -0.53
C PHE A 188 9.78 -16.27 -1.70
N PRO A 189 8.99 -16.31 -2.78
CA PRO A 189 9.32 -17.06 -4.00
C PRO A 189 10.37 -16.33 -4.86
N LYS A 190 10.97 -17.05 -5.80
CA LYS A 190 11.77 -16.44 -6.88
C LYS A 190 10.93 -15.43 -7.67
N GLY A 191 11.52 -14.29 -8.01
CA GLY A 191 10.88 -13.19 -8.70
C GLY A 191 10.01 -12.31 -7.81
N ALA A 192 10.06 -12.51 -6.48
CA ALA A 192 9.40 -11.63 -5.54
C ALA A 192 10.04 -10.23 -5.52
N ASP A 193 9.20 -9.20 -5.51
CA ASP A 193 9.63 -7.82 -5.25
C ASP A 193 9.65 -7.60 -3.73
N VAL A 194 10.86 -7.48 -3.17
CA VAL A 194 11.07 -7.08 -1.77
C VAL A 194 11.31 -5.58 -1.74
N VAL A 195 10.62 -4.89 -0.83
CA VAL A 195 10.61 -3.43 -0.71
C VAL A 195 11.12 -2.98 0.64
N GLU A 196 11.48 -1.70 0.73
CA GLU A 196 12.04 -1.09 1.95
C GLU A 196 13.25 -1.90 2.47
N ALA A 197 14.03 -2.46 1.53
CA ALA A 197 15.19 -3.26 1.86
C ALA A 197 16.32 -2.35 2.37
N GLU A 198 16.82 -2.64 3.57
CA GLU A 198 17.93 -1.95 4.22
C GLU A 198 18.97 -2.99 4.69
N ASP A 199 20.24 -2.72 4.42
CA ASP A 199 21.34 -3.58 4.85
C ASP A 199 21.56 -3.47 6.37
N GLU A 200 21.58 -4.60 7.07
CA GLU A 200 21.83 -4.66 8.51
C GLU A 200 23.30 -5.02 8.80
N ASN A 201 23.87 -6.01 8.10
CA ASN A 201 25.24 -6.48 8.35
C ASN A 201 25.95 -7.13 7.13
N GLY A 202 25.44 -6.92 5.92
CA GLY A 202 25.95 -7.48 4.67
C GLY A 202 25.37 -8.85 4.32
N ASP A 203 25.22 -9.74 5.31
CA ASP A 203 24.66 -11.08 5.12
C ASP A 203 23.13 -11.08 5.17
N TRP A 204 22.57 -10.19 6.00
CA TRP A 204 21.14 -10.03 6.22
C TRP A 204 20.71 -8.60 6.02
N TRP A 205 19.60 -8.46 5.30
CA TRP A 205 18.89 -7.20 5.14
C TRP A 205 17.54 -7.31 5.83
N ILE A 206 17.00 -6.19 6.29
CA ILE A 206 15.60 -6.09 6.67
C ILE A 206 14.83 -5.73 5.41
N GLY A 207 13.80 -6.49 5.06
CA GLY A 207 12.97 -6.23 3.89
C GLY A 207 11.50 -6.51 4.16
N ARG A 208 10.65 -6.13 3.20
CA ARG A 208 9.22 -6.43 3.24
C ARG A 208 8.71 -7.08 1.97
N TYR A 209 7.88 -8.10 2.16
CA TYR A 209 7.21 -8.84 1.09
C TYR A 209 5.76 -9.09 1.48
N CYS A 210 4.82 -8.80 0.56
CA CYS A 210 3.38 -8.97 0.78
C CYS A 210 2.85 -8.38 2.11
N GLY A 211 3.42 -7.27 2.55
CA GLY A 211 3.00 -6.59 3.79
C GLY A 211 3.64 -7.13 5.07
N LYS A 212 4.47 -8.18 5.02
CA LYS A 212 5.22 -8.71 6.18
C LYS A 212 6.68 -8.30 6.11
N GLY A 213 7.21 -7.74 7.19
CA GLY A 213 8.63 -7.42 7.33
C GLY A 213 9.39 -8.57 8.00
N GLY A 214 10.68 -8.68 7.69
CA GLY A 214 11.60 -9.62 8.35
C GLY A 214 12.96 -9.63 7.66
N LEU A 215 13.85 -10.47 8.17
CA LEU A 215 15.19 -10.68 7.64
C LEU A 215 15.13 -11.41 6.30
N VAL A 216 15.91 -10.93 5.34
CA VAL A 216 16.05 -11.51 4.02
C VAL A 216 17.54 -11.61 3.67
N PRO A 217 17.99 -12.64 2.92
CA PRO A 217 19.41 -12.80 2.60
C PRO A 217 19.93 -11.63 1.75
N GLY A 218 21.09 -11.05 2.11
CA GLY A 218 21.66 -9.89 1.41
C GLY A 218 22.13 -10.17 -0.02
N ASN A 219 22.36 -11.44 -0.37
CA ASN A 219 22.93 -11.85 -1.66
C ASN A 219 21.89 -12.45 -2.63
N TYR A 220 20.59 -12.27 -2.42
CA TYR A 220 19.53 -12.92 -3.20
C TYR A 220 18.94 -12.08 -4.34
N TRP A 221 19.56 -10.94 -4.65
CA TRP A 221 18.95 -9.86 -5.43
C TRP A 221 19.70 -9.58 -6.73
N ASP A 222 18.96 -9.08 -7.73
CA ASP A 222 19.51 -8.35 -8.90
C ASP A 222 19.42 -6.83 -8.67
#